data_AF-A0A760GWN1-F1
#
_entry.id   AF-A0A760GWN1-F1
#
_cell.length_a   1.000
_cell.length_b   1.000
_cell.length_c   1.000
_cell.angle_alpha   90.00
_cell.angle_beta   90.00
_cell.angle_gamma   90.00
#
_symmetry.space_group_name_H-M   'P 1'
#
loop_
_entity.id
_entity.type
_entity.pdbx_description
1 polymer ?
#
loop_
_entity_poly.entity_id
_entity_poly.type
_entity_poly.pdbx_seq_one_letter_code
_entity_poly.pdbx_strand_id
1 'polypeptide(L)'
;MLHLYIVDIATQVGCSERTVRRYLKYPEPPARKTRHKMAKLKPFMDYIDMRLAENVWNGEVILAEIKAMGYTGGRSMLRYYIQPKRKMRPSKKTVRFETQPGYQLQHDWGEVEAEVAGQRCRVNFAVNTLGFSRRFHVFAAPKQDAEHTYESLVRAFRYFGGSVKTVLVDNQKAAVLKNNNGKVVFNSGFLLLADHYGFLPRACRPRRARTKGKVERMVKYLKENFFVRYRRFDSFAHVNQLLEQWMADVADRRELRQFRQTPEQRFTQEQEHLQPLPGTDFDTSYFDIRHVSWDGYIEVGGNRYSVPESLCGQPVSIRISLDDELETLLGRLKMEHLGYHVESLLEQAAKKELNYREFLCMALQQEWNGRHQRGMESRLKQARFPWVKTLEQFDFGFQPGIDRKVVRELAGLAFVERSENVILLGPPGVGKTHLAVALGVKAADAGHRVLFMPLDKLIATLMKAKQENRLEKQLQQLGYARVLILDEIGYLPMTREEASLFFRLLNRRYEKASIVLTSNKGFADWGEMFGDNVLATAILDRLLHHSTTLNIKGESYRLKEKRKAGVLAKNAQ
;
A
#
# COMPACT_ATOMS: atom_id res chain seq x y z
N MET A 1 -37.60 52.71 57.45
CA MET A 1 -38.12 51.88 56.34
C MET A 1 -37.11 51.84 55.17
N LEU A 2 -35.88 51.32 55.37
CA LEU A 2 -34.81 51.34 54.34
C LEU A 2 -33.82 50.15 54.41
N HIS A 3 -34.08 49.15 55.26
CA HIS A 3 -33.23 47.95 55.34
C HIS A 3 -33.67 46.80 54.43
N LEU A 4 -34.87 46.84 53.85
CA LEU A 4 -35.35 45.81 52.92
C LEU A 4 -34.67 45.85 51.54
N TYR A 5 -34.12 46.97 51.08
CA TYR A 5 -33.63 47.07 49.69
C TYR A 5 -32.22 46.50 49.42
N ILE A 6 -31.32 46.43 50.41
CA ILE A 6 -29.90 46.11 50.15
C ILE A 6 -29.66 44.60 50.01
N VAL A 7 -30.38 43.80 50.79
CA VAL A 7 -30.29 42.32 50.77
C VAL A 7 -30.82 41.78 49.45
N ASP A 8 -31.93 42.35 48.96
CA ASP A 8 -32.53 41.96 47.68
C ASP A 8 -31.62 42.28 46.50
N ILE A 9 -31.00 43.48 46.48
CA ILE A 9 -30.02 43.87 45.44
C ILE A 9 -28.78 42.96 45.46
N ALA A 10 -28.29 42.61 46.65
CA ALA A 10 -27.15 41.71 46.81
C ALA A 10 -27.44 40.31 46.24
N THR A 11 -28.64 39.80 46.50
CA THR A 11 -29.10 38.48 46.04
C THR A 11 -29.31 38.46 44.52
N GLN A 12 -29.88 39.53 43.96
CA GLN A 12 -30.16 39.64 42.53
C GLN A 12 -28.89 39.83 41.66
N VAL A 13 -27.87 40.51 42.19
CA VAL A 13 -26.58 40.76 41.49
C VAL A 13 -25.52 39.70 41.83
N GLY A 14 -25.79 38.80 42.78
CA GLY A 14 -24.89 37.70 43.16
C GLY A 14 -23.61 38.16 43.86
N CYS A 15 -23.67 39.25 44.63
CA CYS A 15 -22.53 39.79 45.37
C CYS A 15 -22.90 40.07 46.84
N SER A 16 -21.91 40.16 47.74
CA SER A 16 -22.19 40.30 49.17
C SER A 16 -22.81 41.66 49.51
N GLU A 17 -23.68 41.72 50.52
CA GLU A 17 -24.29 42.97 51.00
C GLU A 17 -23.26 44.08 51.30
N ARG A 18 -22.08 43.68 51.78
CA ARG A 18 -20.97 44.59 52.08
C ARG A 18 -20.44 45.28 50.83
N THR A 19 -20.48 44.59 49.70
CA THR A 19 -20.10 45.10 48.38
C THR A 19 -21.15 46.09 47.87
N VAL A 20 -22.44 45.75 47.97
CA VAL A 20 -23.55 46.64 47.59
C VAL A 20 -23.53 47.93 48.41
N ARG A 21 -23.36 47.84 49.74
CA ARG A 21 -23.20 49.03 50.61
C ARG A 21 -21.99 49.89 50.24
N ARG A 22 -20.88 49.26 49.80
CA ARG A 22 -19.67 49.98 49.39
C ARG A 22 -19.87 50.78 48.11
N TYR A 23 -20.56 50.21 47.12
CA TYR A 23 -20.83 50.91 45.85
C TYR A 23 -21.95 51.94 45.96
N LEU A 24 -22.94 51.74 46.85
CA LEU A 24 -23.93 52.78 47.15
C LEU A 24 -23.31 54.01 47.85
N LYS A 25 -22.22 53.84 48.61
CA LYS A 25 -21.48 54.95 49.22
C LYS A 25 -20.55 55.69 48.25
N TYR A 26 -20.12 55.03 47.17
CA TYR A 26 -19.19 55.58 46.20
C TYR A 26 -19.69 55.23 44.78
N PRO A 27 -20.52 56.10 44.16
CA PRO A 27 -21.20 55.81 42.90
C PRO A 27 -20.26 55.60 41.71
N GLU A 28 -19.01 56.07 41.81
CA GLU A 28 -17.99 55.86 40.80
C GLU A 28 -17.00 54.78 41.22
N PRO A 29 -16.67 53.81 40.34
CA PRO A 29 -15.67 52.80 40.63
C PRO A 29 -14.31 53.48 40.88
N PRO A 30 -13.56 53.12 41.94
CA PRO A 30 -12.28 53.75 42.21
C PRO A 30 -11.34 53.54 41.01
N ALA A 31 -10.86 54.65 40.44
CA ALA A 31 -9.90 54.62 39.34
C ALA A 31 -8.74 53.66 39.68
N ARG A 32 -8.51 52.68 38.81
CA ARG A 32 -7.46 51.68 38.98
C ARG A 32 -6.12 52.42 39.10
N LYS A 33 -5.51 52.45 40.29
CA LYS A 33 -4.25 53.17 40.55
C LYS A 33 -3.13 52.62 39.64
N THR A 34 -2.88 53.28 38.51
CA THR A 34 -1.74 53.03 37.60
C THR A 34 -0.51 53.82 38.04
N ARG A 35 -0.01 53.56 39.25
CA ARG A 35 1.27 54.08 39.75
C ARG A 35 1.82 52.97 40.66
N HIS A 36 2.91 52.23 40.41
CA HIS A 36 4.25 52.56 39.94
C HIS A 36 4.91 51.30 39.32
N LYS A 37 4.92 51.13 37.99
CA LYS A 37 5.57 49.95 37.35
C LYS A 37 6.99 50.18 36.83
N MET A 38 7.52 51.41 36.91
CA MET A 38 8.81 51.77 36.28
C MET A 38 9.87 52.34 37.23
N ALA A 39 9.56 52.50 38.53
CA ALA A 39 10.48 53.12 39.50
C ALA A 39 11.84 52.41 39.56
N LYS A 40 11.84 51.07 39.50
CA LYS A 40 13.06 50.25 39.52
C LYS A 40 13.86 50.31 38.21
N LEU A 41 13.22 50.61 37.08
CA LEU A 41 13.87 50.66 35.76
C LEU A 41 14.39 52.07 35.43
N LYS A 42 13.85 53.11 36.08
CA LYS A 42 14.14 54.52 35.82
C LYS A 42 15.63 54.86 35.80
N PRO A 43 16.48 54.37 36.74
CA PRO A 43 17.91 54.66 36.74
C PRO A 43 18.69 54.03 35.56
N PHE A 44 18.11 53.01 34.91
CA PHE A 44 18.75 52.25 33.82
C PHE A 44 18.20 52.61 32.44
N MET A 45 17.24 53.53 32.36
CA MET A 45 16.56 53.88 31.10
C MET A 45 17.51 54.51 30.08
N ASP A 46 18.40 55.40 30.52
CA ASP A 46 19.36 56.08 29.64
C ASP A 46 20.37 55.08 29.06
N TYR A 47 20.82 54.12 29.88
CA TYR A 47 21.67 53.01 29.41
C TYR A 47 20.93 52.11 28.41
N ILE A 48 19.66 51.78 28.66
CA ILE A 48 18.85 51.01 27.72
C ILE A 48 18.72 51.75 26.39
N ASP A 49 18.47 53.06 26.43
CA ASP A 49 18.34 53.88 25.22
C ASP A 49 19.65 54.03 24.45
N MET A 50 20.78 54.15 25.15
CA MET A 50 22.12 54.09 24.56
C MET A 50 22.34 52.75 23.82
N ARG A 51 22.05 51.62 24.47
CA ARG A 51 22.19 50.28 23.84
C ARG A 51 21.24 50.07 22.66
N LEU A 52 20.03 50.64 22.73
CA LEU A 52 19.10 50.64 21.60
C LEU A 52 19.61 51.49 20.42
N ALA A 53 20.25 52.63 20.70
CA ALA A 53 20.91 53.47 19.69
C ALA A 53 22.11 52.75 19.04
N GLU A 54 22.85 51.95 19.81
CA GLU A 54 23.92 51.04 19.33
C GLU A 54 23.39 49.80 18.57
N ASN A 55 22.10 49.73 18.25
CA ASN A 55 21.43 48.60 17.58
C ASN A 55 21.37 47.27 18.35
N VAL A 56 21.56 47.28 19.67
CA VAL A 56 21.35 46.09 20.51
C VAL A 56 19.87 46.04 20.92
N TRP A 57 19.07 45.19 20.26
CA TRP A 57 17.62 45.06 20.51
C TRP A 57 17.21 43.79 21.27
N ASN A 58 18.19 42.97 21.68
CA ASN A 58 17.96 41.73 22.40
C ASN A 58 17.67 42.03 23.88
N GLY A 59 16.42 41.83 24.29
CA GLY A 59 15.97 42.12 25.65
C GLY A 59 16.57 41.21 26.74
N GLU A 60 17.12 40.04 26.39
CA GLU A 60 17.81 39.17 27.36
C GLU A 60 19.24 39.67 27.63
N VAL A 61 19.92 40.15 26.60
CA VAL A 61 21.26 40.75 26.71
C VAL A 61 21.19 42.04 27.52
N ILE A 62 20.24 42.93 27.19
CA ILE A 62 20.04 44.18 27.94
C ILE A 62 19.65 43.88 29.40
N LEU A 63 18.82 42.85 29.65
CA LEU A 63 18.43 42.45 31.01
C LEU A 63 19.62 41.95 31.83
N ALA A 64 20.51 41.16 31.22
CA ALA A 64 21.73 40.68 31.88
C ALA A 64 22.67 41.84 32.23
N GLU A 65 22.85 42.79 31.31
CA GLU A 65 23.70 43.98 31.53
C GLU A 65 23.17 44.88 32.65
N ILE A 66 21.88 45.22 32.63
CA ILE A 66 21.31 46.07 33.69
C ILE A 66 21.25 45.35 35.04
N LYS A 67 21.09 44.02 35.06
CA LYS A 67 21.17 43.22 36.29
C LYS A 67 22.57 43.26 36.90
N ALA A 68 23.62 43.19 36.07
CA ALA A 68 25.00 43.36 36.52
C ALA A 68 25.25 44.77 37.09
N MET A 69 24.52 45.78 36.61
CA MET A 69 24.55 47.16 37.13
C MET A 69 23.64 47.38 38.35
N GLY A 70 23.05 46.33 38.93
CA GLY A 70 22.24 46.40 40.15
C GLY A 70 20.72 46.47 39.94
N TYR A 71 20.21 46.17 38.74
CA TYR A 71 18.77 46.13 38.49
C TYR A 71 18.09 44.93 39.17
N THR A 72 17.19 45.21 40.13
CA THR A 72 16.44 44.20 40.90
C THR A 72 15.02 43.93 40.37
N GLY A 73 14.67 44.46 39.20
CA GLY A 73 13.35 44.30 38.60
C GLY A 73 13.22 43.09 37.66
N GLY A 74 11.98 42.76 37.29
CA GLY A 74 11.68 41.61 36.43
C GLY A 74 11.72 41.93 34.93
N ARG A 75 11.99 40.91 34.10
CA ARG A 75 12.03 40.97 32.61
C ARG A 75 10.82 41.69 31.98
N SER A 76 9.65 41.56 32.59
CA SER A 76 8.40 42.17 32.10
C SER A 76 8.45 43.70 32.07
N MET A 77 9.16 44.35 33.00
CA MET A 77 9.30 45.81 33.04
C MET A 77 10.18 46.32 31.89
N LEU A 78 11.31 45.64 31.65
CA LEU A 78 12.18 45.92 30.51
C LEU A 78 11.45 45.74 29.18
N ARG A 79 10.67 44.66 29.05
CA ARG A 79 9.86 44.39 27.86
C ARG A 79 8.84 45.50 27.61
N TYR A 80 8.17 45.98 28.66
CA TYR A 80 7.19 47.06 28.56
C TYR A 80 7.81 48.38 28.07
N TYR A 81 9.06 48.66 28.47
CA TYR A 81 9.79 49.86 28.04
C TYR A 81 10.31 49.77 26.59
N ILE A 82 10.85 48.62 26.18
CA ILE A 82 11.44 48.42 24.85
C ILE A 82 10.35 48.26 23.75
N GLN A 83 9.22 47.63 24.07
CA GLN A 83 8.19 47.27 23.09
C GLN A 83 7.64 48.44 22.24
N PRO A 84 7.29 49.62 22.79
CA PRO A 84 6.88 50.77 21.97
C PRO A 84 8.04 51.33 21.12
N LYS A 85 9.27 51.29 21.62
CA LYS A 85 10.47 51.81 20.93
C LYS A 85 10.93 50.92 19.76
N ARG A 86 10.47 49.66 19.67
CA ARG A 86 10.73 48.78 18.52
C ARG A 86 10.21 49.30 17.19
N LYS A 87 9.25 50.23 17.19
CA LYS A 87 8.79 50.93 15.97
C LYS A 87 9.89 51.84 15.37
N MET A 88 10.81 52.34 16.20
CA MET A 88 11.92 53.21 15.79
C MET A 88 13.14 52.42 15.28
N ARG A 89 13.11 51.08 15.35
CA ARG A 89 14.16 50.25 14.77
C ARG A 89 14.21 50.52 13.27
N PRO A 90 15.37 50.95 12.70
CA PRO A 90 15.48 51.16 11.27
C PRO A 90 15.25 49.82 10.55
N SER A 91 14.03 49.63 10.05
CA SER A 91 13.73 48.50 9.19
C SER A 91 14.38 48.83 7.84
N LYS A 92 15.44 48.10 7.46
CA LYS A 92 15.95 48.16 6.09
C LYS A 92 14.76 47.88 5.16
N LYS A 93 14.30 48.87 4.40
CA LYS A 93 13.29 48.71 3.33
C LYS A 93 13.67 47.47 2.53
N THR A 94 12.93 46.39 2.72
CA THR A 94 13.18 45.15 2.02
C THR A 94 12.35 45.24 0.76
N VAL A 95 12.95 45.70 -0.35
CA VAL A 95 12.32 45.63 -1.67
C VAL A 95 12.12 44.14 -1.95
N ARG A 96 10.87 43.66 -1.85
CA ARG A 96 10.53 42.27 -2.15
C ARG A 96 10.33 42.19 -3.66
N PHE A 97 11.20 41.44 -4.33
CA PHE A 97 11.12 41.22 -5.76
C PHE A 97 9.93 40.30 -6.07
N GLU A 98 8.88 40.83 -6.70
CA GLU A 98 7.80 40.03 -7.27
C GLU A 98 8.27 39.46 -8.62
N THR A 99 8.08 38.16 -8.79
CA THR A 99 8.49 37.40 -9.97
C THR A 99 7.28 37.25 -10.89
N GLN A 100 7.49 37.40 -12.19
CA GLN A 100 6.46 37.20 -13.21
C GLN A 100 5.94 35.74 -13.20
N PRO A 101 4.71 35.49 -13.69
CA PRO A 101 4.18 34.14 -13.87
C PRO A 101 5.12 33.26 -14.73
N GLY A 102 5.35 32.02 -14.31
CA GLY A 102 6.17 31.03 -15.03
C GLY A 102 7.66 31.34 -15.06
N TYR A 103 8.09 32.42 -14.39
CA TYR A 103 9.46 32.91 -14.52
C TYR A 103 10.45 32.22 -13.57
N GLN A 104 10.04 31.93 -12.33
CA GLN A 104 10.97 31.42 -11.31
C GLN A 104 10.34 30.37 -10.40
N LEU A 105 11.03 29.25 -10.23
CA LEU A 105 10.84 28.27 -9.16
C LEU A 105 11.98 28.40 -8.15
N GLN A 106 11.67 28.28 -6.85
CA GLN A 106 12.68 28.25 -5.79
C GLN A 106 12.66 26.86 -5.13
N HIS A 107 13.83 26.24 -5.07
CA HIS A 107 14.02 24.91 -4.47
C HIS A 107 14.75 25.03 -3.12
N ASP A 108 14.28 24.28 -2.13
CA ASP A 108 14.89 24.19 -0.81
C ASP A 108 14.69 22.81 -0.19
N TRP A 109 15.61 22.40 0.68
CA TRP A 109 15.50 21.18 1.46
C TRP A 109 15.10 21.48 2.90
N GLY A 110 14.25 20.63 3.45
CA GLY A 110 13.90 20.58 4.85
C GLY A 110 14.11 19.18 5.42
N GLU A 111 14.27 19.11 6.74
CA GLU A 111 14.46 17.85 7.47
C GLU A 111 13.51 17.76 8.65
N VAL A 112 12.97 16.57 8.88
CA VAL A 112 12.14 16.27 10.06
C VAL A 112 12.39 14.84 10.51
N GLU A 113 12.30 14.60 11.81
CA GLU A 113 12.34 13.24 12.36
C GLU A 113 10.92 12.66 12.38
N ALA A 114 10.74 11.51 11.75
CA ALA A 114 9.48 10.78 11.71
C ALA A 114 9.73 9.26 11.72
N GLU A 115 8.67 8.50 11.99
CA GLU A 115 8.71 7.04 11.95
C GLU A 115 8.26 6.59 10.54
N VAL A 116 9.15 5.92 9.80
CA VAL A 116 8.88 5.36 8.48
C VAL A 116 9.20 3.87 8.51
N ALA A 117 8.28 3.02 8.03
CA ALA A 117 8.43 1.56 8.06
C ALA A 117 8.78 1.00 9.47
N GLY A 118 8.20 1.61 10.52
CA GLY A 118 8.44 1.23 11.91
C GLY A 118 9.80 1.65 12.50
N GLN A 119 10.63 2.37 11.73
CA GLN A 119 11.91 2.90 12.21
C GLN A 119 11.88 4.43 12.30
N ARG A 120 12.46 4.98 13.38
CA ARG A 120 12.68 6.43 13.49
C ARG A 120 13.85 6.84 12.62
N CYS A 121 13.58 7.59 11.57
CA CYS A 121 14.60 8.08 10.64
C CYS A 121 14.43 9.59 10.37
N ARG A 122 15.50 10.20 9.84
CA ARG A 122 15.43 11.55 9.31
C ARG A 122 14.79 11.50 7.93
N VAL A 123 13.64 12.15 7.79
CA VAL A 123 12.94 12.34 6.53
C VAL A 123 13.38 13.67 5.95
N ASN A 124 14.07 13.61 4.80
CA ASN A 124 14.40 14.78 4.02
C ASN A 124 13.22 15.10 3.11
N PHE A 125 12.86 16.37 2.95
CA PHE A 125 11.82 16.76 2.02
C PHE A 125 12.23 18.01 1.24
N ALA A 126 12.13 17.92 -0.07
CA ALA A 126 12.40 19.01 -0.98
C ALA A 126 11.12 19.79 -1.23
N VAL A 127 11.20 21.12 -1.18
CA VAL A 127 10.10 22.04 -1.39
C VAL A 127 10.39 22.89 -2.62
N ASN A 128 9.56 22.75 -3.63
CA ASN A 128 9.65 23.46 -4.90
C ASN A 128 8.52 24.48 -4.97
N THR A 129 8.82 25.77 -4.75
CA THR A 129 7.80 26.82 -4.69
C THR A 129 7.85 27.72 -5.92
N LEU A 130 6.71 27.90 -6.59
CA LEU A 130 6.55 28.86 -7.67
C LEU A 130 6.59 30.30 -7.15
N GLY A 131 7.33 31.14 -7.87
CA GLY A 131 7.62 32.51 -7.50
C GLY A 131 6.40 33.44 -7.54
N PHE A 132 5.43 33.19 -8.43
CA PHE A 132 4.25 34.05 -8.61
C PHE A 132 3.04 33.53 -7.81
N SER A 133 2.57 32.31 -8.06
CA SER A 133 1.38 31.75 -7.40
C SER A 133 1.58 31.39 -5.93
N ARG A 134 2.83 31.19 -5.48
CA ARG A 134 3.17 30.59 -4.16
C ARG A 134 2.67 29.14 -4.02
N ARG A 135 2.20 28.52 -5.11
CA ARG A 135 1.94 27.09 -5.17
C ARG A 135 3.28 26.36 -5.02
N PHE A 136 3.28 25.24 -4.32
CA PHE A 136 4.49 24.47 -4.11
C PHE A 136 4.22 22.98 -4.24
N HIS A 137 5.26 22.25 -4.62
CA HIS A 137 5.31 20.80 -4.63
C HIS A 137 6.32 20.32 -3.58
N VAL A 138 6.01 19.23 -2.89
CA VAL A 138 6.88 18.64 -1.86
C VAL A 138 7.16 17.19 -2.21
N PHE A 139 8.43 16.81 -2.12
CA PHE A 139 8.87 15.43 -2.28
C PHE A 139 9.70 15.01 -1.07
N ALA A 140 9.24 13.99 -0.34
CA ALA A 140 9.96 13.35 0.75
C ALA A 140 10.87 12.23 0.21
N ALA A 141 12.13 12.26 0.63
CA ALA A 141 13.21 11.43 0.17
C ALA A 141 14.09 10.93 1.34
N PRO A 142 14.76 9.77 1.18
CA PRO A 142 15.70 9.28 2.19
C PRO A 142 17.01 10.09 2.22
N LYS A 143 17.42 10.74 1.13
CA LYS A 143 18.69 11.48 1.01
C LYS A 143 18.50 12.87 0.34
N GLN A 144 19.50 13.74 0.51
CA GLN A 144 19.60 15.07 -0.12
C GLN A 144 20.81 15.14 -1.07
N ASP A 145 20.88 14.25 -2.04
CA ASP A 145 21.93 14.24 -3.07
C ASP A 145 21.45 14.85 -4.40
N ALA A 146 22.28 14.74 -5.43
CA ALA A 146 22.02 15.33 -6.74
C ALA A 146 20.80 14.67 -7.41
N GLU A 147 20.74 13.35 -7.37
CA GLU A 147 19.73 12.49 -7.97
C GLU A 147 18.36 12.77 -7.36
N HIS A 148 18.25 12.79 -6.03
CA HIS A 148 16.99 13.15 -5.35
C HIS A 148 16.61 14.63 -5.56
N THR A 149 17.58 15.52 -5.77
CA THR A 149 17.30 16.92 -6.13
C THR A 149 16.71 17.00 -7.54
N TYR A 150 17.22 16.21 -8.49
CA TYR A 150 16.70 16.15 -9.85
C TYR A 150 15.30 15.54 -9.86
N GLU A 151 15.11 14.43 -9.14
CA GLU A 151 13.82 13.76 -8.98
C GLU A 151 12.76 14.69 -8.40
N SER A 152 13.13 15.48 -7.39
CA SER A 152 12.25 16.48 -6.81
C SER A 152 11.75 17.52 -7.82
N LEU A 153 12.62 17.96 -8.74
CA LEU A 153 12.30 18.94 -9.77
C LEU A 153 11.46 18.32 -10.90
N VAL A 154 11.81 17.11 -11.35
CA VAL A 154 11.03 16.34 -12.34
C VAL A 154 9.60 16.16 -11.85
N ARG A 155 9.42 15.66 -10.62
CA ARG A 155 8.09 15.52 -10.01
C ARG A 155 7.36 16.84 -9.86
N ALA A 156 8.06 17.92 -9.52
CA ALA A 156 7.45 19.25 -9.45
C ALA A 156 6.95 19.74 -10.82
N PHE A 157 7.74 19.57 -11.89
CA PHE A 157 7.33 19.94 -13.24
C PHE A 157 6.15 19.11 -13.73
N ARG A 158 6.14 17.80 -13.43
CA ARG A 158 5.00 16.91 -13.69
C ARG A 158 3.75 17.37 -12.94
N TYR A 159 3.89 17.71 -11.65
CA TYR A 159 2.80 18.19 -10.82
C TYR A 159 2.21 19.53 -11.30
N PHE A 160 3.06 20.45 -11.76
CA PHE A 160 2.61 21.73 -12.32
C PHE A 160 2.14 21.62 -13.79
N GLY A 161 2.42 20.51 -14.47
CA GLY A 161 2.11 20.35 -15.89
C GLY A 161 2.92 21.26 -16.82
N GLY A 162 4.10 21.72 -16.38
CA GLY A 162 4.95 22.65 -17.13
C GLY A 162 6.23 23.03 -16.39
N SER A 163 7.25 23.47 -17.13
CA SER A 163 8.53 23.94 -16.59
C SER A 163 8.57 25.49 -16.48
N VAL A 164 9.62 26.02 -15.85
CA VAL A 164 9.78 27.47 -15.58
C VAL A 164 11.02 28.02 -16.25
N LYS A 165 11.05 29.33 -16.54
CA LYS A 165 12.22 29.96 -17.18
C LYS A 165 13.49 29.91 -16.32
N THR A 166 13.37 29.97 -15.00
CA THR A 166 14.51 29.96 -14.09
C THR A 166 14.26 29.10 -12.85
N VAL A 167 15.25 28.28 -12.46
CA VAL A 167 15.21 27.53 -11.20
C VAL A 167 16.28 28.08 -10.27
N LEU A 168 15.86 28.59 -9.12
CA LEU A 168 16.73 29.12 -8.08
C LEU A 168 17.00 28.04 -7.03
N VAL A 169 18.25 27.56 -6.99
CA VAL A 169 18.75 26.59 -6.03
C VAL A 169 19.69 27.25 -5.00
N ASP A 170 19.88 26.60 -3.86
CA ASP A 170 20.91 26.99 -2.91
C ASP A 170 22.31 26.58 -3.40
N ASN A 171 23.36 27.04 -2.71
CA ASN A 171 24.75 26.60 -2.93
C ASN A 171 25.02 25.17 -2.40
N GLN A 172 24.02 24.29 -2.45
CA GLN A 172 24.14 22.90 -2.07
C GLN A 172 24.99 22.15 -3.09
N LYS A 173 25.89 21.26 -2.62
CA LYS A 173 26.79 20.49 -3.50
C LYS A 173 26.05 19.65 -4.55
N ALA A 174 24.80 19.24 -4.25
CA ALA A 174 23.92 18.53 -5.17
C ALA A 174 23.67 19.29 -6.49
N ALA A 175 23.64 20.62 -6.46
CA ALA A 175 23.42 21.46 -7.65
C ALA A 175 24.64 22.34 -8.01
N VAL A 176 25.45 22.76 -7.05
CA VAL A 176 26.56 23.70 -7.22
C VAL A 176 27.88 23.09 -6.78
N LEU A 177 28.81 22.88 -7.71
CA LEU A 177 30.15 22.35 -7.44
C LEU A 177 31.09 23.41 -6.86
N LYS A 178 31.10 24.63 -7.41
CA LYS A 178 31.93 25.76 -6.93
C LYS A 178 31.20 27.09 -7.14
N ASN A 179 31.28 28.00 -6.17
CA ASN A 179 30.74 29.36 -6.31
C ASN A 179 31.77 30.41 -5.88
N ASN A 180 32.43 31.05 -6.86
CA ASN A 180 33.37 32.14 -6.63
C ASN A 180 32.74 33.48 -7.04
N ASN A 181 32.09 34.16 -6.09
CA ASN A 181 31.64 35.56 -6.19
C ASN A 181 30.94 35.94 -7.52
N GLY A 182 30.12 35.04 -8.08
CA GLY A 182 29.35 35.30 -9.31
C GLY A 182 29.66 34.38 -10.49
N LYS A 183 30.78 33.65 -10.47
CA LYS A 183 31.01 32.50 -11.38
C LYS A 183 30.62 31.21 -10.64
N VAL A 184 29.44 30.69 -10.97
CA VAL A 184 28.89 29.46 -10.39
C VAL A 184 29.14 28.32 -11.36
N VAL A 185 29.80 27.26 -10.88
CA VAL A 185 29.94 26.00 -11.60
C VAL A 185 28.88 25.06 -11.06
N PHE A 186 27.88 24.75 -11.88
CA PHE A 186 26.83 23.80 -11.56
C PHE A 186 27.28 22.37 -11.80
N ASN A 187 26.62 21.41 -11.17
CA ASN A 187 26.79 19.99 -11.47
C ASN A 187 26.40 19.72 -12.93
N SER A 188 27.16 18.87 -13.64
CA SER A 188 26.87 18.50 -15.03
C SER A 188 25.49 17.87 -15.18
N GLY A 189 25.09 17.00 -14.24
CA GLY A 189 23.73 16.43 -14.22
C GLY A 189 22.64 17.50 -14.10
N PHE A 190 22.89 18.54 -13.30
CA PHE A 190 21.95 19.66 -13.14
C PHE A 190 21.85 20.53 -14.39
N LEU A 191 22.95 20.69 -15.13
CA LEU A 191 22.95 21.39 -16.42
C LEU A 191 22.21 20.58 -17.49
N LEU A 192 22.38 19.25 -17.52
CA LEU A 192 21.64 18.37 -18.43
C LEU A 192 20.13 18.39 -18.14
N LEU A 193 19.74 18.36 -16.86
CA LEU A 193 18.35 18.53 -16.44
C LEU A 193 17.78 19.88 -16.91
N ALA A 194 18.59 20.94 -16.78
CA ALA A 194 18.21 22.29 -17.18
C ALA A 194 18.00 22.43 -18.68
N ASP A 195 18.86 21.81 -19.49
CA ASP A 195 18.72 21.76 -20.94
C ASP A 195 17.46 20.98 -21.35
N HIS A 196 17.26 19.80 -20.76
CA HIS A 196 16.13 18.92 -21.06
C HIS A 196 14.76 19.57 -20.80
N TYR A 197 14.61 20.30 -19.68
CA TYR A 197 13.36 21.00 -19.34
C TYR A 197 13.34 22.48 -19.76
N GLY A 198 14.39 22.98 -20.40
CA GLY A 198 14.46 24.34 -20.95
C GLY A 198 14.53 25.48 -19.93
N PHE A 199 15.05 25.22 -18.72
CA PHE A 199 15.16 26.23 -17.65
C PHE A 199 16.59 26.74 -17.45
N LEU A 200 16.73 27.97 -16.95
CA LEU A 200 18.05 28.53 -16.60
C LEU A 200 18.36 28.34 -15.11
N PRO A 201 19.44 27.61 -14.75
CA PRO A 201 19.82 27.39 -13.37
C PRO A 201 20.42 28.66 -12.77
N ARG A 202 19.97 29.04 -11.57
CA ARG A 202 20.49 30.17 -10.80
C ARG A 202 20.81 29.74 -9.38
N ALA A 203 21.97 30.15 -8.87
CA ALA A 203 22.34 29.93 -7.47
C ALA A 203 22.23 31.25 -6.68
N CYS A 204 21.90 31.14 -5.40
CA CYS A 204 21.92 32.28 -4.48
C CYS A 204 23.36 32.84 -4.33
N ARG A 205 23.53 34.16 -4.47
CA ARG A 205 24.82 34.81 -4.21
C ARG A 205 25.22 34.65 -2.73
N PRO A 206 26.45 34.21 -2.42
CA PRO A 206 26.95 34.14 -1.04
C PRO A 206 26.79 35.50 -0.34
N ARG A 207 26.32 35.51 0.91
CA ARG A 207 26.08 36.69 1.76
C ARG A 207 24.89 37.61 1.39
N ARG A 208 23.98 37.20 0.48
CA ARG A 208 22.65 37.84 0.28
C ARG A 208 21.50 36.85 0.57
N ALA A 209 21.27 36.53 1.85
CA ALA A 209 20.18 35.65 2.32
C ALA A 209 18.74 36.14 2.03
N ARG A 210 18.54 37.25 1.31
CA ARG A 210 17.23 37.91 1.15
C ARG A 210 16.43 37.46 -0.08
N THR A 211 17.00 36.63 -0.95
CA THR A 211 16.36 36.20 -2.21
C THR A 211 15.48 34.95 -2.05
N LYS A 212 15.76 34.10 -1.03
CA LYS A 212 15.13 32.78 -0.82
C LYS A 212 14.02 32.74 0.24
N GLY A 213 13.65 33.90 0.82
CA GLY A 213 12.71 33.95 1.95
C GLY A 213 11.27 33.47 1.67
N LYS A 214 10.95 33.05 0.44
CA LYS A 214 9.66 32.44 0.07
C LYS A 214 9.62 30.96 0.47
N VAL A 215 10.67 30.18 0.20
CA VAL A 215 10.71 28.73 0.49
C VAL A 215 11.03 28.42 1.94
N GLU A 216 11.90 29.20 2.59
CA GLU A 216 12.20 29.04 4.02
C GLU A 216 10.92 29.09 4.89
N ARG A 217 9.94 29.91 4.48
CA ARG A 217 8.63 29.97 5.13
C ARG A 217 7.78 28.73 4.86
N MET A 218 7.90 28.12 3.67
CA MET A 218 7.16 26.92 3.30
C MET A 218 7.72 25.68 4.01
N VAL A 219 9.05 25.56 4.13
CA VAL A 219 9.68 24.52 4.95
C VAL A 219 9.18 24.59 6.39
N LYS A 220 9.15 25.79 6.98
CA LYS A 220 8.59 26.00 8.31
C LYS A 220 7.09 25.64 8.38
N TYR A 221 6.31 26.05 7.38
CA TYR A 221 4.88 25.75 7.30
C TYR A 221 4.58 24.25 7.26
N LEU A 222 5.35 23.47 6.48
CA LEU A 222 5.25 22.00 6.43
C LEU A 222 5.55 21.36 7.78
N LYS A 223 6.64 21.79 8.44
CA LYS A 223 7.00 21.28 9.77
C LYS A 223 5.93 21.57 10.82
N GLU A 224 5.29 22.74 10.78
CA GLU A 224 4.30 23.16 11.78
C GLU A 224 2.88 22.64 11.52
N ASN A 225 2.56 22.18 10.29
CA ASN A 225 1.20 21.75 9.93
C ASN A 225 1.13 20.27 9.56
N PHE A 226 1.88 19.83 8.55
CA PHE A 226 1.80 18.46 8.04
C PHE A 226 2.45 17.47 9.01
N PHE A 227 3.73 17.66 9.32
CA PHE A 227 4.49 16.73 10.17
C PHE A 227 4.14 16.82 11.66
N VAL A 228 3.36 17.82 12.09
CA VAL A 228 2.74 17.81 13.43
C VAL A 228 1.61 16.78 13.49
N ARG A 229 0.83 16.65 12.41
CA ARG A 229 -0.35 15.78 12.34
C ARG A 229 0.01 14.34 11.97
N TYR A 230 0.96 14.18 11.06
CA TYR A 230 1.41 12.87 10.57
C TYR A 230 2.85 12.63 11.01
N ARG A 231 3.06 11.63 11.88
CA ARG A 231 4.38 11.26 12.44
C ARG A 231 4.81 9.82 12.18
N ARG A 232 3.89 9.00 11.68
CA ARG A 232 4.08 7.58 11.39
C ARG A 232 3.64 7.29 9.97
N PHE A 233 4.48 6.62 9.22
CA PHE A 233 4.29 6.31 7.81
C PHE A 233 4.76 4.88 7.53
N ASP A 234 4.11 4.21 6.59
CA ASP A 234 4.45 2.84 6.24
C ASP A 234 5.66 2.78 5.30
N SER A 235 5.82 3.77 4.43
CA SER A 235 6.95 3.90 3.49
C SER A 235 7.11 5.36 3.01
N PHE A 236 8.22 5.69 2.35
CA PHE A 236 8.41 7.00 1.70
C PHE A 236 7.33 7.30 0.65
N ALA A 237 6.88 6.28 -0.10
CA ALA A 237 5.78 6.41 -1.03
C ALA A 237 4.48 6.82 -0.32
N HIS A 238 4.20 6.24 0.85
CA HIS A 238 3.05 6.64 1.68
C HIS A 238 3.17 8.10 2.15
N VAL A 239 4.37 8.57 2.55
CA VAL A 239 4.59 9.99 2.90
C VAL A 239 4.23 10.91 1.73
N ASN A 240 4.74 10.59 0.53
CA ASN A 240 4.54 11.39 -0.67
C ASN A 240 3.07 11.45 -1.09
N GLN A 241 2.35 10.33 -1.01
CA GLN A 241 0.92 10.30 -1.29
C GLN A 241 0.12 11.19 -0.32
N LEU A 242 0.43 11.14 0.98
CA LEU A 242 -0.22 12.01 1.96
C LEU A 242 0.13 13.49 1.77
N LEU A 243 1.37 13.78 1.36
CA LEU A 243 1.79 15.14 1.04
C LEU A 243 1.01 15.69 -0.16
N GLU A 244 0.84 14.92 -1.23
CA GLU A 244 0.05 15.33 -2.40
C GLU A 244 -1.40 15.64 -2.05
N GLN A 245 -2.05 14.74 -1.29
CA GLN A 245 -3.42 14.95 -0.80
C GLN A 245 -3.52 16.21 0.07
N TRP A 246 -2.60 16.39 1.02
CA TRP A 246 -2.59 17.55 1.90
C TRP A 246 -2.31 18.86 1.15
N MET A 247 -1.46 18.82 0.12
CA MET A 247 -1.22 19.98 -0.73
C MET A 247 -2.50 20.42 -1.44
N ALA A 248 -3.23 19.48 -2.04
CA ALA A 248 -4.49 19.76 -2.73
C ALA A 248 -5.60 20.26 -1.79
N ASP A 249 -5.76 19.65 -0.61
CA ASP A 249 -6.89 19.96 0.27
C ASP A 249 -6.66 21.14 1.21
N VAL A 250 -5.42 21.35 1.65
CA VAL A 250 -5.08 22.34 2.70
C VAL A 250 -4.18 23.43 2.16
N ALA A 251 -3.07 23.06 1.53
CA ALA A 251 -2.05 24.04 1.16
C ALA A 251 -2.54 24.95 0.02
N ASP A 252 -3.15 24.39 -1.02
CA ASP A 252 -3.57 25.12 -2.22
C ASP A 252 -4.83 25.96 -2.01
N ARG A 253 -5.65 25.63 -1.00
CA ARG A 253 -6.86 26.37 -0.60
C ARG A 253 -6.61 27.48 0.42
N ARG A 254 -5.37 27.63 0.92
CA ARG A 254 -5.04 28.64 1.93
C ARG A 254 -5.14 30.06 1.37
N GLU A 255 -5.67 31.00 2.13
CA GLU A 255 -5.70 32.40 1.69
C GLU A 255 -4.33 33.07 1.86
N LEU A 256 -3.78 33.60 0.76
CA LEU A 256 -2.58 34.43 0.79
C LEU A 256 -3.00 35.86 1.18
N ARG A 257 -2.81 36.23 2.46
CA ARG A 257 -3.16 37.56 3.01
C ARG A 257 -2.67 38.76 2.17
N GLN A 258 -1.55 38.62 1.46
CA GLN A 258 -1.01 39.67 0.60
C GLN A 258 -1.87 39.91 -0.65
N PHE A 259 -2.50 38.88 -1.19
CA PHE A 259 -3.22 38.91 -2.46
C PHE A 259 -4.73 38.67 -2.32
N ARG A 260 -5.21 38.26 -1.13
CA ARG A 260 -6.60 37.86 -0.85
C ARG A 260 -7.12 36.80 -1.85
N GLN A 261 -6.21 35.93 -2.27
CA GLN A 261 -6.44 34.84 -3.23
C GLN A 261 -5.75 33.58 -2.73
N THR A 262 -6.21 32.42 -3.19
CA THR A 262 -5.56 31.14 -2.90
C THR A 262 -4.39 30.88 -3.88
N PRO A 263 -3.39 30.06 -3.51
CA PRO A 263 -2.38 29.59 -4.44
C PRO A 263 -2.97 28.96 -5.70
N GLU A 264 -4.04 28.18 -5.57
CA GLU A 264 -4.78 27.56 -6.67
C GLU A 264 -5.31 28.60 -7.68
N GLN A 265 -6.01 29.62 -7.19
CA GLN A 265 -6.56 30.70 -8.04
C GLN A 265 -5.47 31.47 -8.80
N ARG A 266 -4.32 31.71 -8.14
CA ARG A 266 -3.18 32.36 -8.79
C ARG A 266 -2.46 31.43 -9.76
N PHE A 267 -2.47 30.13 -9.50
CA PHE A 267 -1.84 29.15 -10.37
C PHE A 267 -2.57 29.02 -11.70
N THR A 268 -3.90 29.15 -11.75
CA THR A 268 -4.66 29.21 -13.01
C THR A 268 -4.14 30.30 -13.95
N GLN A 269 -3.71 31.45 -13.41
CA GLN A 269 -3.11 32.54 -14.20
C GLN A 269 -1.66 32.26 -14.60
N GLU A 270 -0.95 31.44 -13.81
CA GLU A 270 0.45 31.09 -14.05
C GLU A 270 0.60 29.93 -15.04
N GLN A 271 -0.39 29.05 -15.12
CA GLN A 271 -0.33 27.81 -15.90
C GLN A 271 -0.09 28.05 -17.39
N GLU A 272 -0.75 29.05 -17.99
CA GLU A 272 -0.57 29.42 -19.40
C GLU A 272 0.84 29.98 -19.71
N HIS A 273 1.58 30.38 -18.68
CA HIS A 273 2.92 30.96 -18.81
C HIS A 273 4.04 29.96 -18.52
N LEU A 274 3.72 28.72 -18.16
CA LEU A 274 4.69 27.65 -18.00
C LEU A 274 5.17 27.16 -19.38
N GLN A 275 6.43 26.74 -19.43
CA GLN A 275 6.99 26.11 -20.62
C GLN A 275 6.44 24.69 -20.77
N PRO A 276 6.24 24.20 -22.00
CA PRO A 276 5.77 22.83 -22.23
C PRO A 276 6.81 21.82 -21.74
N LEU A 277 6.33 20.69 -21.23
CA LEU A 277 7.19 19.59 -20.82
C LEU A 277 7.75 18.84 -22.05
N PRO A 278 8.99 18.33 -21.98
CA PRO A 278 9.52 17.41 -22.97
C PRO A 278 8.71 16.10 -23.01
N GLY A 279 8.78 15.37 -24.12
CA GLY A 279 8.00 14.14 -24.34
C GLY A 279 8.44 12.93 -23.48
N THR A 280 9.63 13.00 -22.89
CA THR A 280 10.18 12.01 -21.96
C THR A 280 10.65 12.72 -20.71
N ASP A 281 10.69 12.03 -19.57
CA ASP A 281 11.28 12.57 -18.35
C ASP A 281 12.80 12.39 -18.35
N PHE A 282 13.49 13.27 -17.61
CA PHE A 282 14.94 13.18 -17.43
C PHE A 282 15.28 11.98 -16.55
N ASP A 283 16.30 11.19 -16.94
CA ASP A 283 16.73 10.05 -16.14
C ASP A 283 17.45 10.51 -14.87
N THR A 284 16.81 10.32 -13.73
CA THR A 284 17.32 10.67 -12.40
C THR A 284 17.98 9.49 -11.69
N SER A 285 18.08 8.34 -12.37
CA SER A 285 18.66 7.13 -11.80
C SER A 285 20.12 7.32 -11.42
N TYR A 286 20.57 6.62 -10.38
CA TYR A 286 22.01 6.51 -10.13
C TYR A 286 22.64 5.65 -11.21
N PHE A 287 23.74 6.16 -11.77
CA PHE A 287 24.64 5.39 -12.61
C PHE A 287 25.93 5.14 -11.83
N ASP A 288 26.25 3.87 -11.62
CA ASP A 288 27.51 3.45 -11.02
C ASP A 288 28.11 2.32 -11.87
N ILE A 289 29.43 2.14 -11.82
CA ILE A 289 30.12 1.08 -12.53
C ILE A 289 30.66 0.10 -11.51
N ARG A 290 30.21 -1.16 -11.59
CA ARG A 290 30.63 -2.24 -10.70
C ARG A 290 31.35 -3.32 -11.46
N HIS A 291 32.40 -3.85 -10.86
CA HIS A 291 33.06 -5.04 -11.41
C HIS A 291 32.31 -6.28 -10.93
N VAL A 292 31.97 -7.16 -11.87
CA VAL A 292 31.35 -8.44 -11.55
C VAL A 292 32.38 -9.34 -10.90
N SER A 293 32.08 -9.82 -9.69
CA SER A 293 32.92 -10.78 -9.00
C SER A 293 32.86 -12.15 -9.70
N TRP A 294 33.91 -12.95 -9.54
CA TRP A 294 34.05 -14.25 -10.23
C TRP A 294 33.00 -15.30 -9.81
N ASP A 295 32.29 -15.05 -8.71
CA ASP A 295 31.13 -15.81 -8.27
C ASP A 295 29.83 -15.42 -8.99
N GLY A 296 29.88 -14.50 -9.97
CA GLY A 296 28.71 -14.09 -10.77
C GLY A 296 27.81 -13.09 -10.07
N TYR A 297 28.31 -12.36 -9.07
CA TYR A 297 27.53 -11.37 -8.32
C TYR A 297 28.16 -9.97 -8.36
N ILE A 298 27.29 -8.96 -8.24
CA ILE A 298 27.65 -7.57 -7.94
C ILE A 298 27.00 -7.14 -6.64
N GLU A 299 27.69 -6.33 -5.86
CA GLU A 299 27.16 -5.76 -4.62
C GLU A 299 26.70 -4.32 -4.82
N VAL A 300 25.43 -4.06 -4.57
CA VAL A 300 24.77 -2.76 -4.73
C VAL A 300 23.95 -2.46 -3.49
N GLY A 301 24.25 -1.37 -2.80
CA GLY A 301 23.51 -0.97 -1.59
C GLY A 301 23.57 -1.97 -0.43
N GLY A 302 24.57 -2.86 -0.40
CA GLY A 302 24.71 -3.94 0.58
C GLY A 302 23.97 -5.24 0.21
N ASN A 303 23.31 -5.28 -0.95
CA ASN A 303 22.65 -6.46 -1.49
C ASN A 303 23.46 -7.06 -2.66
N ARG A 304 23.41 -8.38 -2.83
CA ARG A 304 24.06 -9.10 -3.93
C ARG A 304 23.07 -9.38 -5.05
N TYR A 305 23.42 -8.99 -6.26
CA TYR A 305 22.63 -9.23 -7.47
C TYR A 305 23.41 -10.17 -8.39
N SER A 306 22.77 -11.25 -8.81
CA SER A 306 23.35 -12.17 -9.78
C SER A 306 23.40 -11.52 -11.15
N VAL A 307 24.52 -11.68 -11.83
CA VAL A 307 24.74 -11.22 -13.20
C VAL A 307 25.20 -12.43 -14.04
N PRO A 308 24.88 -12.46 -15.34
CA PRO A 308 25.28 -13.57 -16.21
C PRO A 308 26.78 -13.88 -16.11
N GLU A 309 27.14 -15.17 -16.05
CA GLU A 309 28.54 -15.61 -15.92
C GLU A 309 29.45 -15.06 -17.03
N SER A 310 28.89 -14.76 -18.21
CA SER A 310 29.62 -14.13 -19.32
C SER A 310 30.19 -12.75 -19.00
N LEU A 311 29.66 -12.10 -17.96
CA LEU A 311 30.08 -10.76 -17.52
C LEU A 311 31.02 -10.83 -16.31
N CYS A 312 31.36 -12.01 -15.79
CA CYS A 312 32.32 -12.18 -14.70
C CYS A 312 33.67 -11.52 -15.02
N GLY A 313 34.18 -10.72 -14.07
CA GLY A 313 35.42 -9.96 -14.23
C GLY A 313 35.31 -8.70 -15.10
N GLN A 314 34.14 -8.39 -15.67
CA GLN A 314 33.93 -7.19 -16.49
C GLN A 314 33.31 -6.05 -15.66
N PRO A 315 33.60 -4.77 -16.02
CA PRO A 315 32.86 -3.64 -15.49
C PRO A 315 31.47 -3.56 -16.13
N VAL A 316 30.42 -3.55 -15.31
CA VAL A 316 29.03 -3.38 -15.73
C VAL A 316 28.49 -2.04 -15.21
N SER A 317 27.74 -1.34 -16.05
CA SER A 317 27.00 -0.14 -15.64
C SER A 317 25.72 -0.57 -14.93
N ILE A 318 25.52 -0.13 -13.70
CA ILE A 318 24.28 -0.30 -12.97
C ILE A 318 23.46 0.97 -13.01
N ARG A 319 22.15 0.82 -13.25
CA ARG A 319 21.15 1.88 -13.17
C ARG A 319 20.23 1.61 -11.99
N ILE A 320 20.19 2.50 -11.01
CA ILE A 320 19.29 2.39 -9.86
C ILE A 320 18.24 3.50 -9.98
N SER A 321 17.03 3.13 -10.40
CA SER A 321 15.91 4.07 -10.50
C SER A 321 15.38 4.46 -9.13
N LEU A 322 15.00 5.73 -8.97
CA LEU A 322 14.38 6.27 -7.75
C LEU A 322 12.86 6.04 -7.67
N ASP A 323 12.27 5.51 -8.75
CA ASP A 323 10.83 5.28 -8.89
C ASP A 323 10.47 3.82 -8.59
N ASP A 324 10.04 3.56 -7.36
CA ASP A 324 9.33 2.31 -6.97
C ASP A 324 7.90 2.25 -7.54
N GLU A 325 7.57 3.04 -8.57
CA GLU A 325 6.20 3.13 -9.10
C GLU A 325 5.75 1.79 -9.69
N LEU A 326 6.63 1.10 -10.41
CA LEU A 326 6.34 -0.23 -10.96
C LEU A 326 6.10 -1.25 -9.83
N GLU A 327 6.97 -1.33 -8.83
CA GLU A 327 6.79 -2.23 -7.69
C GLU A 327 5.51 -1.90 -6.91
N THR A 328 5.23 -0.60 -6.72
CA THR A 328 4.01 -0.13 -6.06
C THR A 328 2.76 -0.53 -6.84
N LEU A 329 2.75 -0.35 -8.17
CA LEU A 329 1.65 -0.74 -9.04
C LEU A 329 1.46 -2.25 -9.07
N LEU A 330 2.54 -3.03 -9.16
CA LEU A 330 2.51 -4.49 -9.09
C LEU A 330 1.94 -4.96 -7.74
N GLY A 331 2.35 -4.36 -6.64
CA GLY A 331 1.78 -4.61 -5.31
C GLY A 331 0.29 -4.29 -5.24
N ARG A 332 -0.14 -3.12 -5.72
CA ARG A 332 -1.56 -2.70 -5.72
C ARG A 332 -2.45 -3.60 -6.57
N LEU A 333 -1.95 -4.06 -7.72
CA LEU A 333 -2.66 -4.97 -8.63
C LEU A 333 -2.53 -6.45 -8.20
N LYS A 334 -1.86 -6.73 -7.07
CA LYS A 334 -1.55 -8.07 -6.55
C LYS A 334 -0.78 -8.93 -7.55
N MET A 335 0.01 -8.31 -8.42
CA MET A 335 0.82 -8.97 -9.45
C MET A 335 2.14 -9.47 -8.88
N GLU A 336 2.05 -10.30 -7.84
CA GLU A 336 3.21 -10.76 -7.08
C GLU A 336 4.16 -11.61 -7.92
N HIS A 337 3.64 -12.42 -8.84
CA HIS A 337 4.48 -13.32 -9.64
C HIS A 337 5.30 -12.53 -10.67
N LEU A 338 4.67 -11.53 -11.29
CA LEU A 338 5.34 -10.60 -12.18
C LEU A 338 6.40 -9.80 -11.44
N GLY A 339 6.15 -9.38 -10.19
CA GLY A 339 7.16 -8.71 -9.35
C GLY A 339 8.48 -9.48 -9.24
N TYR A 340 8.42 -10.80 -8.99
CA TYR A 340 9.64 -11.63 -8.91
C TYR A 340 10.35 -11.84 -10.25
N HIS A 341 9.65 -11.69 -11.37
CA HIS A 341 10.16 -12.03 -12.70
C HIS A 341 10.31 -10.84 -13.65
N VAL A 342 10.04 -9.62 -13.17
CA VAL A 342 9.96 -8.42 -14.02
C VAL A 342 11.30 -8.15 -14.70
N GLU A 343 12.40 -8.26 -13.96
CA GLU A 343 13.76 -8.05 -14.47
C GLU A 343 14.11 -9.05 -15.57
N SER A 344 13.81 -10.34 -15.35
CA SER A 344 14.05 -11.38 -16.35
C SER A 344 13.20 -11.19 -17.61
N LEU A 345 11.96 -10.72 -17.48
CA LEU A 345 11.10 -10.39 -18.62
C LEU A 345 11.61 -9.18 -19.41
N LEU A 346 12.12 -8.16 -18.72
CA LEU A 346 12.74 -6.98 -19.35
C LEU A 346 13.98 -7.38 -20.16
N GLU A 347 14.84 -8.22 -19.61
CA GLU A 347 16.01 -8.76 -20.33
C GLU A 347 15.60 -9.57 -21.57
N GLN A 348 14.58 -10.43 -21.45
CA GLN A 348 14.09 -11.22 -22.58
C GLN A 348 13.48 -10.35 -23.67
N ALA A 349 12.76 -9.29 -23.29
CA ALA A 349 12.18 -8.34 -24.22
C ALA A 349 13.26 -7.56 -24.97
N ALA A 350 14.31 -7.13 -24.25
CA ALA A 350 15.46 -6.45 -24.86
C ALA A 350 16.21 -7.36 -25.85
N LYS A 351 16.46 -8.63 -25.48
CA LYS A 351 17.14 -9.60 -26.36
C LYS A 351 16.35 -9.95 -27.62
N LYS A 352 15.01 -9.93 -27.54
CA LYS A 352 14.11 -10.30 -28.64
C LYS A 352 13.57 -9.09 -29.41
N GLU A 353 13.99 -7.88 -29.05
CA GLU A 353 13.49 -6.61 -29.62
C GLU A 353 11.94 -6.56 -29.70
N LEU A 354 11.27 -7.01 -28.63
CA LEU A 354 9.81 -7.09 -28.61
C LEU A 354 9.18 -5.70 -28.67
N ASN A 355 8.08 -5.57 -29.40
CA ASN A 355 7.29 -4.33 -29.37
C ASN A 355 6.53 -4.19 -28.04
N TYR A 356 6.06 -2.98 -27.73
CA TYR A 356 5.39 -2.69 -26.45
C TYR A 356 4.17 -3.59 -26.19
N ARG A 357 3.42 -3.94 -27.24
CA ARG A 357 2.24 -4.80 -27.14
C ARG A 357 2.63 -6.23 -26.78
N GLU A 358 3.64 -6.77 -27.44
CA GLU A 358 4.18 -8.11 -27.21
C GLU A 358 4.78 -8.23 -25.82
N PHE A 359 5.53 -7.23 -25.36
CA PHE A 359 6.05 -7.19 -24.01
C PHE A 359 4.92 -7.21 -22.97
N LEU A 360 3.90 -6.36 -23.13
CA LEU A 360 2.77 -6.30 -22.20
C LEU A 360 2.01 -7.63 -22.16
N CYS A 361 1.76 -8.25 -23.33
CA CYS A 361 1.15 -9.57 -23.41
C CYS A 361 2.00 -10.63 -22.69
N MET A 362 3.32 -10.63 -22.89
CA MET A 362 4.24 -11.56 -22.24
C MET A 362 4.25 -11.39 -20.71
N ALA A 363 4.29 -10.15 -20.22
CA ALA A 363 4.26 -9.84 -18.79
C ALA A 363 2.95 -10.29 -18.13
N LEU A 364 1.81 -9.99 -18.75
CA LEU A 364 0.49 -10.40 -18.24
C LEU A 364 0.30 -11.93 -18.30
N GLN A 365 0.81 -12.59 -19.34
CA GLN A 365 0.79 -14.04 -19.45
C GLN A 365 1.61 -14.70 -18.34
N GLN A 366 2.77 -14.12 -17.99
CA GLN A 366 3.60 -14.64 -16.91
C GLN A 366 2.93 -14.51 -15.54
N GLU A 367 2.25 -13.39 -15.28
CA GLU A 367 1.44 -13.24 -14.07
C GLU A 367 0.28 -14.25 -14.04
N TRP A 368 -0.43 -14.40 -15.15
CA TRP A 368 -1.54 -15.34 -15.27
C TRP A 368 -1.10 -16.77 -14.98
N ASN A 369 -0.01 -17.22 -15.60
CA ASN A 369 0.52 -18.56 -15.41
C ASN A 369 0.88 -18.82 -13.93
N GLY A 370 1.55 -17.87 -13.29
CA GLY A 370 1.90 -17.96 -11.87
C GLY A 370 0.68 -17.98 -10.94
N ARG A 371 -0.35 -17.17 -11.23
CA ARG A 371 -1.63 -17.21 -10.48
C ARG A 371 -2.38 -18.51 -10.72
N HIS A 372 -2.43 -18.97 -11.96
CA HIS A 372 -3.11 -20.21 -12.34
C HIS A 372 -2.48 -21.41 -11.63
N GLN A 373 -1.15 -21.51 -11.65
CA GLN A 373 -0.42 -22.59 -10.99
C GLN A 373 -0.60 -22.57 -9.46
N ARG A 374 -0.42 -21.42 -8.80
CA ARG A 374 -0.68 -21.29 -7.35
C ARG A 374 -2.14 -21.61 -7.01
N GLY A 375 -3.07 -21.17 -7.84
CA GLY A 375 -4.50 -21.45 -7.71
C GLY A 375 -4.80 -22.93 -7.86
N MET A 376 -4.18 -23.63 -8.81
CA MET A 376 -4.29 -25.07 -9.01
C MET A 376 -3.71 -25.83 -7.82
N GLU A 377 -2.48 -25.53 -7.39
CA GLU A 377 -1.84 -26.17 -6.23
C GLU A 377 -2.66 -26.02 -4.95
N SER A 378 -3.19 -24.82 -4.71
CA SER A 378 -4.07 -24.55 -3.56
C SER A 378 -5.34 -25.39 -3.63
N ARG A 379 -5.97 -25.49 -4.80
CA ARG A 379 -7.19 -26.30 -5.00
C ARG A 379 -6.91 -27.79 -4.88
N LEU A 380 -5.80 -28.30 -5.41
CA LEU A 380 -5.38 -29.69 -5.25
C LEU A 380 -5.12 -30.04 -3.77
N LYS A 381 -4.45 -29.15 -3.03
CA LYS A 381 -4.25 -29.31 -1.57
C LYS A 381 -5.58 -29.31 -0.81
N GLN A 382 -6.51 -28.41 -1.16
CA GLN A 382 -7.83 -28.34 -0.54
C GLN A 382 -8.73 -29.53 -0.88
N ALA A 383 -8.52 -30.16 -2.03
CA ALA A 383 -9.30 -31.32 -2.47
C ALA A 383 -9.01 -32.58 -1.66
N ARG A 384 -7.87 -32.67 -0.96
CA ARG A 384 -7.52 -33.79 -0.06
C ARG A 384 -7.57 -35.16 -0.76
N PHE A 385 -7.11 -35.23 -2.00
CA PHE A 385 -7.00 -36.49 -2.73
C PHE A 385 -6.03 -37.46 -2.01
N PRO A 386 -6.28 -38.78 -2.03
CA PRO A 386 -5.39 -39.76 -1.44
C PRO A 386 -4.09 -39.92 -2.26
N TRP A 387 -4.18 -39.73 -3.57
CA TRP A 387 -3.09 -39.65 -4.52
C TRP A 387 -3.53 -38.78 -5.70
N VAL A 388 -2.59 -38.17 -6.42
CA VAL A 388 -2.88 -37.42 -7.64
C VAL A 388 -2.65 -38.34 -8.84
N LYS A 389 -3.72 -38.68 -9.57
CA LYS A 389 -3.65 -39.46 -10.82
C LYS A 389 -4.47 -38.77 -11.89
N THR A 390 -3.95 -38.75 -13.12
CA THR A 390 -4.62 -38.15 -14.28
C THR A 390 -5.37 -39.19 -15.10
N LEU A 391 -6.23 -38.72 -16.02
CA LEU A 391 -6.95 -39.59 -16.95
C LEU A 391 -6.00 -40.27 -17.95
N GLU A 392 -4.88 -39.63 -18.27
CA GLU A 392 -3.85 -40.16 -19.19
C GLU A 392 -3.14 -41.39 -18.61
N GLN A 393 -3.03 -41.46 -17.28
CA GLN A 393 -2.46 -42.61 -16.58
C GLN A 393 -3.44 -43.80 -16.48
N PHE A 394 -4.68 -43.65 -16.95
CA PHE A 394 -5.66 -44.72 -16.91
C PHE A 394 -5.53 -45.63 -18.15
N ASP A 395 -5.29 -46.92 -17.92
CA ASP A 395 -5.11 -47.90 -18.99
C ASP A 395 -6.47 -48.37 -19.55
N PHE A 396 -7.00 -47.61 -20.51
CA PHE A 396 -8.24 -47.97 -21.20
C PHE A 396 -8.12 -49.23 -22.08
N GLY A 397 -6.92 -49.80 -22.27
CA GLY A 397 -6.73 -51.08 -22.96
C GLY A 397 -6.98 -52.26 -22.04
N PHE A 398 -6.59 -52.13 -20.76
CA PHE A 398 -6.79 -53.16 -19.75
C PHE A 398 -8.26 -53.30 -19.30
N GLN A 399 -9.06 -52.24 -19.43
CA GLN A 399 -10.47 -52.26 -19.08
C GLN A 399 -11.37 -51.97 -20.29
N PRO A 400 -11.59 -52.97 -21.18
CA PRO A 400 -12.30 -52.78 -22.45
C PRO A 400 -13.81 -52.53 -22.26
N GLY A 401 -14.37 -52.84 -21.09
CA GLY A 401 -15.79 -52.64 -20.78
C GLY A 401 -16.19 -51.18 -20.51
N ILE A 402 -15.26 -50.22 -20.58
CA ILE A 402 -15.54 -48.80 -20.35
C ILE A 402 -15.82 -48.10 -21.68
N ASP A 403 -16.95 -47.40 -21.76
CA ASP A 403 -17.23 -46.52 -22.90
C ASP A 403 -16.31 -45.29 -22.88
N ARG A 404 -15.32 -45.31 -23.77
CA ARG A 404 -14.35 -44.22 -23.93
C ARG A 404 -15.01 -42.89 -24.35
N LYS A 405 -16.17 -42.93 -25.02
CA LYS A 405 -16.88 -41.70 -25.42
C LYS A 405 -17.40 -40.97 -24.18
N VAL A 406 -18.08 -41.69 -23.29
CA VAL A 406 -18.61 -41.13 -22.04
C VAL A 406 -17.49 -40.61 -21.15
N VAL A 407 -16.37 -41.32 -21.02
CA VAL A 407 -15.23 -40.81 -20.22
C VAL A 407 -14.62 -39.55 -20.83
N ARG A 408 -14.55 -39.42 -22.16
CA ARG A 408 -14.09 -38.20 -22.84
C ARG A 408 -15.06 -37.04 -22.62
N GLU A 409 -16.36 -37.29 -22.65
CA GLU A 409 -17.39 -36.28 -22.36
C GLU A 409 -17.28 -35.79 -20.91
N LEU A 410 -17.15 -36.71 -19.94
CA LEU A 410 -16.90 -36.37 -18.54
C LEU A 410 -15.59 -35.61 -18.35
N ALA A 411 -14.56 -35.95 -19.14
CA ALA A 411 -13.31 -35.21 -19.15
C ALA A 411 -13.46 -33.78 -19.70
N GLY A 412 -14.52 -33.49 -20.46
CA GLY A 412 -14.88 -32.12 -20.87
C GLY A 412 -15.49 -31.29 -19.74
N LEU A 413 -15.77 -31.88 -18.57
CA LEU A 413 -16.33 -31.23 -17.38
C LEU A 413 -17.74 -30.63 -17.57
N ALA A 414 -18.43 -30.95 -18.67
CA ALA A 414 -19.80 -30.48 -18.92
C ALA A 414 -20.77 -30.85 -17.77
N PHE A 415 -20.53 -31.98 -17.11
CA PHE A 415 -21.31 -32.42 -15.95
C PHE A 415 -21.20 -31.43 -14.76
N VAL A 416 -20.07 -30.73 -14.61
CA VAL A 416 -19.86 -29.73 -13.54
C VAL A 416 -20.65 -28.45 -13.82
N GLU A 417 -20.75 -28.06 -15.09
CA GLU A 417 -21.54 -26.89 -15.50
C GLU A 417 -23.04 -27.14 -15.35
N ARG A 418 -23.49 -28.34 -15.73
CA ARG A 418 -24.89 -28.78 -15.63
C ARG A 418 -25.29 -29.24 -14.22
N SER A 419 -24.36 -29.28 -13.27
CA SER A 419 -24.57 -29.83 -11.93
C SER A 419 -25.09 -31.28 -11.91
N GLU A 420 -24.66 -32.07 -12.90
CA GLU A 420 -24.99 -33.49 -13.01
C GLU A 420 -24.06 -34.33 -12.12
N ASN A 421 -24.58 -35.44 -11.60
CA ASN A 421 -23.85 -36.40 -10.80
C ASN A 421 -23.16 -37.45 -11.69
N VAL A 422 -22.05 -38.01 -11.21
CA VAL A 422 -21.35 -39.11 -11.88
C VAL A 422 -21.27 -40.29 -10.93
N ILE A 423 -21.76 -41.44 -11.35
CA ILE A 423 -21.80 -42.65 -10.50
C ILE A 423 -20.94 -43.73 -11.15
N LEU A 424 -19.89 -44.13 -10.45
CA LEU A 424 -18.95 -45.16 -10.89
C LEU A 424 -19.23 -46.47 -10.14
N LEU A 425 -19.75 -47.47 -10.84
CA LEU A 425 -20.08 -48.79 -10.30
C LEU A 425 -19.12 -49.85 -10.84
N GLY A 426 -18.91 -50.91 -10.07
CA GLY A 426 -18.18 -52.10 -10.54
C GLY A 426 -17.43 -52.86 -9.44
N PRO A 427 -16.83 -54.02 -9.73
CA PRO A 427 -16.10 -54.83 -8.76
C PRO A 427 -14.90 -54.10 -8.11
N PRO A 428 -14.40 -54.53 -6.93
CA PRO A 428 -13.24 -53.91 -6.29
C PRO A 428 -11.98 -54.01 -7.17
N GLY A 429 -11.20 -52.91 -7.19
CA GLY A 429 -9.91 -52.86 -7.88
C GLY A 429 -9.94 -52.58 -9.39
N VAL A 430 -11.10 -52.31 -9.99
CA VAL A 430 -11.25 -51.97 -11.42
C VAL A 430 -10.92 -50.51 -11.79
N GLY A 431 -10.45 -49.70 -10.82
CA GLY A 431 -10.02 -48.31 -11.08
C GLY A 431 -11.07 -47.21 -10.89
N LYS A 432 -12.21 -47.48 -10.23
CA LYS A 432 -13.25 -46.46 -9.92
C LYS A 432 -12.71 -45.22 -9.22
N THR A 433 -11.98 -45.40 -8.11
CA THR A 433 -11.37 -44.31 -7.36
C THR A 433 -10.34 -43.55 -8.20
N HIS A 434 -9.62 -44.22 -9.10
CA HIS A 434 -8.71 -43.56 -10.04
C HIS A 434 -9.49 -42.60 -10.94
N LEU A 435 -10.55 -43.08 -11.60
CA LEU A 435 -11.36 -42.23 -12.48
C LEU A 435 -12.00 -41.06 -11.72
N ALA A 436 -12.52 -41.29 -10.51
CA ALA A 436 -13.08 -40.23 -9.68
C ALA A 436 -12.04 -39.15 -9.33
N VAL A 437 -10.85 -39.57 -8.89
CA VAL A 437 -9.73 -38.66 -8.61
C VAL A 437 -9.30 -37.94 -9.89
N ALA A 438 -9.18 -38.63 -11.01
CA ALA A 438 -8.72 -38.05 -12.27
C ALA A 438 -9.68 -36.98 -12.82
N LEU A 439 -11.00 -37.22 -12.72
CA LEU A 439 -12.02 -36.21 -13.01
C LEU A 439 -11.91 -35.03 -12.02
N GLY A 440 -11.67 -35.32 -10.74
CA GLY A 440 -11.44 -34.31 -9.72
C GLY A 440 -10.20 -33.44 -9.98
N VAL A 441 -9.10 -34.04 -10.40
CA VAL A 441 -7.85 -33.33 -10.76
C VAL A 441 -8.12 -32.43 -11.97
N LYS A 442 -8.84 -32.92 -12.98
CA LYS A 442 -9.18 -32.13 -14.16
C LYS A 442 -10.11 -30.96 -13.83
N ALA A 443 -11.10 -31.17 -12.96
CA ALA A 443 -11.94 -30.09 -12.44
C ALA A 443 -11.14 -29.08 -11.60
N ALA A 444 -10.18 -29.55 -10.80
CA ALA A 444 -9.25 -28.71 -10.03
C ALA A 444 -8.20 -28.01 -10.90
N ASP A 445 -7.98 -28.43 -12.14
CA ASP A 445 -7.19 -27.67 -13.11
C ASP A 445 -8.04 -26.53 -13.68
N ALA A 446 -9.24 -26.85 -14.19
CA ALA A 446 -10.19 -25.95 -14.87
C ALA A 446 -10.88 -24.84 -14.01
N GLY A 447 -10.34 -24.49 -12.85
CA GLY A 447 -10.90 -23.43 -11.99
C GLY A 447 -11.85 -23.89 -10.88
N HIS A 448 -12.33 -25.14 -10.87
CA HIS A 448 -13.35 -25.58 -9.92
C HIS A 448 -12.77 -26.00 -8.55
N ARG A 449 -13.59 -25.80 -7.50
CA ARG A 449 -13.31 -26.30 -6.14
C ARG A 449 -13.80 -27.74 -6.02
N VAL A 450 -12.90 -28.63 -5.66
CA VAL A 450 -13.16 -30.07 -5.53
C VAL A 450 -12.88 -30.50 -4.10
N LEU A 451 -13.63 -31.48 -3.60
CA LEU A 451 -13.37 -32.12 -2.32
C LEU A 451 -13.52 -33.63 -2.46
N PHE A 452 -12.51 -34.38 -2.03
CA PHE A 452 -12.54 -35.83 -1.92
C PHE A 452 -12.75 -36.24 -0.46
N MET A 453 -13.68 -37.16 -0.22
CA MET A 453 -13.92 -37.73 1.10
C MET A 453 -14.50 -39.14 1.00
N PRO A 454 -13.89 -40.14 1.66
CA PRO A 454 -14.54 -41.43 1.90
C PRO A 454 -15.87 -41.25 2.66
N LEU A 455 -16.86 -42.09 2.35
CA LEU A 455 -18.22 -41.91 2.88
C LEU A 455 -18.27 -42.04 4.42
N ASP A 456 -17.55 -42.99 4.99
CA ASP A 456 -17.38 -43.18 6.44
C ASP A 456 -16.87 -41.91 7.13
N LYS A 457 -15.85 -41.26 6.55
CA LYS A 457 -15.27 -40.02 7.07
C LYS A 457 -16.24 -38.84 6.97
N LEU A 458 -17.04 -38.79 5.91
CA LEU A 458 -18.09 -37.78 5.74
C LEU A 458 -19.12 -37.91 6.85
N ILE A 459 -19.63 -39.11 7.07
CA ILE A 459 -20.64 -39.39 8.10
C ILE A 459 -20.09 -39.07 9.49
N ALA A 460 -18.88 -39.54 9.82
CA ALA A 460 -18.24 -39.23 11.09
C ALA A 460 -18.09 -37.70 11.32
N THR A 461 -17.76 -36.96 10.25
CA THR A 461 -17.65 -35.49 10.31
C THR A 461 -19.01 -34.82 10.55
N LEU A 462 -20.07 -35.30 9.91
CA LEU A 462 -21.44 -34.79 10.08
C LEU A 462 -22.00 -35.13 11.47
N MET A 463 -21.77 -36.35 11.95
CA MET A 463 -22.15 -36.80 13.31
C MET A 463 -21.49 -35.94 14.37
N LYS A 464 -20.17 -35.74 14.28
CA LYS A 464 -19.43 -34.84 15.18
C LYS A 464 -19.95 -33.41 15.12
N ALA A 465 -20.20 -32.89 13.92
CA ALA A 465 -20.74 -31.54 13.75
C ALA A 465 -22.15 -31.38 14.34
N LYS A 466 -22.96 -32.44 14.32
CA LYS A 466 -24.28 -32.47 14.98
C LYS A 466 -24.14 -32.43 16.50
N GLN A 467 -23.27 -33.25 17.08
CA GLN A 467 -22.99 -33.27 18.52
C GLN A 467 -22.47 -31.90 19.03
N GLU A 468 -21.64 -31.24 18.22
CA GLU A 468 -21.07 -29.91 18.53
C GLU A 468 -21.99 -28.74 18.12
N ASN A 469 -23.27 -28.99 17.78
CA ASN A 469 -24.25 -27.97 17.36
C ASN A 469 -23.77 -27.04 16.21
N ARG A 470 -22.93 -27.55 15.32
CA ARG A 470 -22.37 -26.82 14.17
C ARG A 470 -22.68 -27.47 12.82
N LEU A 471 -23.74 -28.28 12.76
CA LEU A 471 -24.13 -29.05 11.58
C LEU A 471 -24.38 -28.16 10.35
N GLU A 472 -25.12 -27.06 10.49
CA GLU A 472 -25.42 -26.16 9.37
C GLU A 472 -24.15 -25.53 8.77
N LYS A 473 -23.22 -25.10 9.63
CA LYS A 473 -21.93 -24.57 9.19
C LYS A 473 -21.12 -25.62 8.41
N GLN A 474 -21.16 -26.88 8.87
CA GLN A 474 -20.49 -27.99 8.20
C GLN A 474 -21.13 -28.32 6.84
N LEU A 475 -22.46 -28.36 6.76
CA LEU A 475 -23.20 -28.57 5.52
C LEU A 475 -22.96 -27.45 4.51
N GLN A 476 -22.90 -26.19 4.97
CA GLN A 476 -22.55 -25.05 4.13
C GLN A 476 -21.11 -25.17 3.60
N GLN A 477 -20.16 -25.60 4.45
CA GLN A 477 -18.77 -25.82 4.02
C GLN A 477 -18.66 -26.89 2.93
N LEU A 478 -19.37 -28.01 3.11
CA LEU A 478 -19.43 -29.08 2.12
C LEU A 478 -20.18 -28.67 0.85
N GLY A 479 -21.05 -27.66 0.91
CA GLY A 479 -21.74 -27.09 -0.24
C GLY A 479 -20.87 -26.16 -1.12
N TYR A 480 -19.79 -25.59 -0.60
CA TYR A 480 -18.91 -24.69 -1.38
C TYR A 480 -18.10 -25.40 -2.48
N ALA A 481 -17.89 -26.71 -2.36
CA ALA A 481 -17.22 -27.48 -3.39
C ALA A 481 -18.17 -27.71 -4.57
N ARG A 482 -17.79 -27.25 -5.77
CA ARG A 482 -18.53 -27.48 -7.02
C ARG A 482 -18.60 -28.97 -7.35
N VAL A 483 -17.54 -29.72 -7.02
CA VAL A 483 -17.49 -31.18 -7.18
C VAL A 483 -17.16 -31.83 -5.84
N LEU A 484 -18.03 -32.71 -5.36
CA LEU A 484 -17.79 -33.53 -4.18
C LEU A 484 -17.61 -34.99 -4.62
N ILE A 485 -16.44 -35.55 -4.37
CA ILE A 485 -16.14 -36.95 -4.67
C ILE A 485 -16.31 -37.75 -3.39
N LEU A 486 -17.25 -38.70 -3.40
CA LEU A 486 -17.49 -39.66 -2.32
C LEU A 486 -17.04 -41.04 -2.77
N ASP A 487 -16.07 -41.58 -2.04
CA ASP A 487 -15.49 -42.89 -2.32
C ASP A 487 -16.07 -43.95 -1.37
N GLU A 488 -16.12 -45.19 -1.84
CA GLU A 488 -16.47 -46.40 -1.07
C GLU A 488 -17.91 -46.43 -0.52
N ILE A 489 -18.88 -45.98 -1.32
CA ILE A 489 -20.29 -46.14 -0.97
C ILE A 489 -20.67 -47.63 -1.00
N GLY A 490 -21.34 -48.12 0.05
CA GLY A 490 -21.83 -49.49 0.13
C GLY A 490 -20.97 -50.46 0.96
N TYR A 491 -19.86 -50.00 1.55
CA TYR A 491 -18.98 -50.85 2.35
C TYR A 491 -19.54 -51.17 3.75
N LEU A 492 -20.05 -50.17 4.46
CA LEU A 492 -20.66 -50.33 5.79
C LEU A 492 -22.14 -49.95 5.76
N PRO A 493 -23.02 -50.70 6.47
CA PRO A 493 -24.41 -50.30 6.66
C PRO A 493 -24.46 -49.04 7.53
N MET A 494 -25.36 -48.13 7.17
CA MET A 494 -25.60 -46.88 7.90
C MET A 494 -26.76 -47.03 8.86
N THR A 495 -26.68 -46.33 9.98
CA THR A 495 -27.83 -46.11 10.85
C THR A 495 -28.79 -45.11 10.20
N ARG A 496 -30.06 -45.14 10.63
CA ARG A 496 -31.10 -44.21 10.15
C ARG A 496 -30.72 -42.74 10.33
N GLU A 497 -30.00 -42.42 11.40
CA GLU A 497 -29.53 -41.07 11.68
C GLU A 497 -28.45 -40.62 10.68
N GLU A 498 -27.48 -41.49 10.37
CA GLU A 498 -26.43 -41.22 9.40
C GLU A 498 -26.99 -41.06 7.98
N ALA A 499 -27.93 -41.92 7.60
CA ALA A 499 -28.66 -41.82 6.33
C ALA A 499 -29.43 -40.49 6.23
N SER A 500 -30.05 -40.03 7.33
CA SER A 500 -30.73 -38.72 7.38
C SER A 500 -29.76 -37.55 7.21
N LEU A 501 -28.57 -37.60 7.82
CA LEU A 501 -27.55 -36.57 7.66
C LEU A 501 -26.99 -36.53 6.24
N PHE A 502 -26.76 -37.70 5.64
CA PHE A 502 -26.36 -37.81 4.24
C PHE A 502 -27.42 -37.23 3.30
N PHE A 503 -28.69 -37.57 3.53
CA PHE A 503 -29.81 -37.04 2.77
C PHE A 503 -29.92 -35.51 2.83
N ARG A 504 -29.66 -34.88 3.99
CA ARG A 504 -29.62 -33.41 4.11
C ARG A 504 -28.52 -32.80 3.25
N LEU A 505 -27.35 -33.42 3.18
CA LEU A 505 -26.27 -32.98 2.31
C LEU A 505 -26.67 -33.07 0.83
N LEU A 506 -27.26 -34.20 0.42
CA LEU A 506 -27.72 -34.41 -0.96
C LEU A 506 -28.76 -33.38 -1.38
N ASN A 507 -29.78 -33.13 -0.54
CA ASN A 507 -30.78 -32.09 -0.80
C ASN A 507 -30.17 -30.72 -1.01
N ARG A 508 -29.12 -30.38 -0.25
CA ARG A 508 -28.48 -29.07 -0.35
C ARG A 508 -27.67 -28.90 -1.64
N ARG A 509 -27.17 -30.01 -2.19
CA ARG A 509 -26.35 -30.05 -3.42
C ARG A 509 -27.17 -30.31 -4.68
N TYR A 510 -28.38 -30.85 -4.54
CA TYR A 510 -29.30 -31.13 -5.64
C TYR A 510 -29.46 -29.92 -6.56
N GLU A 511 -29.20 -30.11 -7.86
CA GLU A 511 -29.21 -29.09 -8.93
C GLU A 511 -28.27 -27.88 -8.74
N LYS A 512 -27.41 -27.88 -7.71
CA LYS A 512 -26.51 -26.78 -7.38
C LYS A 512 -25.03 -27.13 -7.55
N ALA A 513 -24.67 -28.38 -7.34
CA ALA A 513 -23.29 -28.84 -7.41
C ALA A 513 -23.21 -30.35 -7.67
N SER A 514 -22.26 -30.77 -8.49
CA SER A 514 -22.07 -32.16 -8.89
C SER A 514 -21.52 -33.03 -7.75
N ILE A 515 -21.93 -34.29 -7.74
CA ILE A 515 -21.40 -35.34 -6.87
C ILE A 515 -20.84 -36.46 -7.73
N VAL A 516 -19.60 -36.87 -7.46
CA VAL A 516 -19.00 -38.07 -8.05
C VAL A 516 -18.99 -39.16 -6.99
N LEU A 517 -19.56 -40.31 -7.30
CA LEU A 517 -19.74 -41.42 -6.37
C LEU A 517 -19.01 -42.65 -6.88
N THR A 518 -18.38 -43.41 -5.98
CA THR A 518 -17.90 -44.76 -6.29
C THR A 518 -18.60 -45.79 -5.42
N SER A 519 -18.98 -46.92 -6.00
CA SER A 519 -19.53 -48.06 -5.24
C SER A 519 -19.12 -49.40 -5.85
N ASN A 520 -18.99 -50.39 -4.98
CA ASN A 520 -18.81 -51.79 -5.35
C ASN A 520 -20.12 -52.59 -5.39
N LYS A 521 -21.25 -52.00 -4.97
CA LYS A 521 -22.57 -52.62 -4.95
C LYS A 521 -23.47 -52.02 -6.02
N GLY A 522 -24.42 -52.81 -6.53
CA GLY A 522 -25.45 -52.31 -7.45
C GLY A 522 -26.52 -51.53 -6.71
N PHE A 523 -27.35 -50.77 -7.43
CA PHE A 523 -28.41 -49.95 -6.82
C PHE A 523 -29.44 -50.77 -6.02
N ALA A 524 -29.65 -52.06 -6.36
CA ALA A 524 -30.55 -52.95 -5.64
C ALA A 524 -30.13 -53.15 -4.17
N ASP A 525 -28.83 -53.20 -3.90
CA ASP A 525 -28.29 -53.46 -2.56
C ASP A 525 -28.19 -52.20 -1.70
N TRP A 526 -28.51 -51.02 -2.26
CA TRP A 526 -28.44 -49.75 -1.52
C TRP A 526 -29.58 -49.60 -0.51
N GLY A 527 -30.70 -50.31 -0.70
CA GLY A 527 -31.79 -50.36 0.27
C GLY A 527 -31.33 -50.89 1.64
N GLU A 528 -30.65 -52.04 1.64
CA GLU A 528 -30.08 -52.63 2.85
C GLU A 528 -28.96 -51.77 3.46
N MET A 529 -28.19 -51.07 2.61
CA MET A 529 -27.10 -50.21 3.06
C MET A 529 -27.58 -49.03 3.91
N PHE A 530 -28.69 -48.37 3.55
CA PHE A 530 -29.19 -47.20 4.30
C PHE A 530 -30.10 -47.55 5.48
N GLY A 531 -30.45 -48.83 5.66
CA GLY A 531 -31.25 -49.34 6.79
C GLY A 531 -32.75 -48.96 6.77
N ASP A 532 -33.17 -48.06 5.88
CA ASP A 532 -34.56 -47.61 5.73
C ASP A 532 -34.88 -47.48 4.22
N ASN A 533 -35.74 -48.37 3.71
CA ASN A 533 -36.10 -48.40 2.29
C ASN A 533 -36.75 -47.10 1.80
N VAL A 534 -37.45 -46.36 2.66
CA VAL A 534 -38.08 -45.09 2.28
C VAL A 534 -37.02 -44.01 2.08
N LEU A 535 -36.08 -43.89 3.01
CA LEU A 535 -34.96 -42.94 2.88
C LEU A 535 -34.02 -43.33 1.73
N ALA A 536 -33.74 -44.63 1.55
CA ALA A 536 -32.93 -45.13 0.46
C ALA A 536 -33.51 -44.74 -0.91
N THR A 537 -34.82 -44.92 -1.09
CA THR A 537 -35.52 -44.53 -2.32
C THR A 537 -35.42 -43.03 -2.57
N ALA A 538 -35.61 -42.21 -1.53
CA ALA A 538 -35.51 -40.74 -1.64
C ALA A 538 -34.08 -40.23 -1.92
N ILE A 539 -33.06 -40.95 -1.45
CA ILE A 539 -31.64 -40.69 -1.74
C ILE A 539 -31.32 -41.05 -3.19
N LEU A 540 -31.72 -42.25 -3.63
CA LEU A 540 -31.49 -42.74 -4.99
C LEU A 540 -32.16 -41.85 -6.02
N ASP A 541 -33.41 -41.44 -5.78
CA ASP A 541 -34.15 -40.51 -6.64
C ASP A 541 -33.36 -39.22 -6.91
N ARG A 542 -32.89 -38.54 -5.85
CA ARG A 542 -32.10 -37.31 -5.95
C ARG A 542 -30.73 -37.50 -6.61
N LEU A 543 -30.11 -38.66 -6.40
CA LEU A 543 -28.81 -38.96 -6.98
C LEU A 543 -28.92 -39.30 -8.46
N LEU A 544 -29.97 -40.02 -8.87
CA LEU A 544 -30.11 -40.60 -10.19
C LEU A 544 -30.79 -39.69 -11.22
N HIS A 545 -31.63 -38.75 -10.78
CA HIS A 545 -32.41 -37.88 -11.67
C HIS A 545 -31.55 -37.16 -12.74
N HIS A 546 -30.43 -36.57 -12.32
CA HIS A 546 -29.43 -35.97 -13.21
C HIS A 546 -28.08 -36.64 -13.00
N SER A 547 -27.92 -37.86 -13.52
CA SER A 547 -26.67 -38.60 -13.36
C SER A 547 -26.19 -39.33 -14.61
N THR A 548 -24.87 -39.36 -14.77
CA THR A 548 -24.19 -40.26 -15.70
C THR A 548 -23.66 -41.46 -14.91
N THR A 549 -24.19 -42.65 -15.19
CA THR A 549 -23.73 -43.89 -14.54
C THR A 549 -22.75 -44.64 -15.45
N LEU A 550 -21.56 -44.93 -14.94
CA LEU A 550 -20.53 -45.73 -15.59
C LEU A 550 -20.37 -47.05 -14.83
N ASN A 551 -20.72 -48.16 -15.51
CA ASN A 551 -20.52 -49.49 -14.96
C ASN A 551 -19.23 -50.11 -15.52
N ILE A 552 -18.25 -50.33 -14.65
CA ILE A 552 -16.94 -50.82 -15.00
C ILE A 552 -16.89 -52.33 -14.80
N LYS A 553 -16.82 -53.08 -15.90
CA LYS A 553 -16.66 -54.55 -15.91
C LYS A 553 -15.26 -54.92 -16.40
N GLY A 554 -14.54 -55.74 -15.64
CA GLY A 554 -13.24 -56.31 -16.04
C GLY A 554 -12.32 -56.65 -14.86
N GLU A 555 -11.08 -57.07 -15.16
CA GLU A 555 -10.13 -57.55 -14.15
C GLU A 555 -9.64 -56.43 -13.22
N SER A 556 -9.28 -56.80 -11.99
CA SER A 556 -8.76 -55.86 -10.99
C SER A 556 -7.31 -55.48 -11.29
N TYR A 557 -7.02 -54.17 -11.32
CA TYR A 557 -5.66 -53.63 -11.39
C TYR A 557 -4.79 -54.11 -10.22
N ARG A 558 -5.37 -54.28 -9.03
CA ARG A 558 -4.66 -54.81 -7.85
C ARG A 558 -4.21 -56.26 -8.06
N LEU A 559 -4.98 -57.06 -8.79
CA LEU A 559 -4.63 -58.44 -9.16
C LEU A 559 -3.55 -58.47 -10.26
N LYS A 560 -3.60 -57.54 -11.24
CA LYS A 560 -2.54 -57.36 -12.26
C LYS A 560 -1.19 -57.02 -11.63
N GLU A 561 -1.16 -56.10 -10.67
CA GLU A 561 0.06 -55.73 -9.94
C GLU A 561 0.61 -56.88 -9.10
N LYS A 562 -0.25 -57.65 -8.40
CA LYS A 562 0.17 -58.85 -7.66
C LYS A 562 0.67 -59.98 -8.56
N ARG A 563 0.07 -60.18 -9.75
CA ARG A 563 0.56 -61.12 -10.78
C ARG A 563 1.92 -60.68 -11.35
N LYS A 564 2.13 -59.37 -11.57
CA LYS A 564 3.44 -58.82 -11.97
C LYS A 564 4.51 -58.90 -10.88
N ALA A 565 4.11 -58.76 -9.62
CA ALA A 565 5.00 -58.85 -8.45
C ALA A 565 5.29 -60.32 -8.02
N GLY A 566 4.78 -61.33 -8.73
CA GLY A 566 5.08 -62.75 -8.49
C GLY A 566 4.39 -63.40 -7.29
N VAL A 567 3.42 -62.72 -6.66
CA VAL A 567 2.79 -63.18 -5.39
C VAL A 567 1.59 -64.11 -5.61
N LEU A 568 1.07 -64.20 -6.84
CA LEU A 568 0.02 -65.15 -7.21
C LEU A 568 0.58 -66.14 -8.24
N ALA A 569 0.67 -67.41 -7.85
CA ALA A 569 0.96 -68.49 -8.78
C ALA A 569 -0.08 -68.49 -9.92
N LYS A 570 0.39 -68.73 -11.16
CA LYS A 570 -0.49 -69.06 -12.28
C LYS A 570 -1.26 -70.32 -11.88
N ASN A 571 -2.51 -70.21 -11.47
CA ASN A 571 -3.38 -71.38 -11.43
C ASN A 571 -3.52 -71.86 -12.88
N ALA A 572 -2.97 -73.05 -13.12
CA ALA A 572 -3.20 -73.84 -14.32
C ALA A 572 -4.69 -74.19 -14.42
N GLN A 573 -5.10 -74.46 -15.66
CA GLN A 573 -6.45 -74.74 -16.15
C GLN A 573 -7.27 -75.70 -15.30
#